data_AF-A0A9X2G2W5-F1
#
_entry.id   AF-A0A9X2G2W5-F1
#
_cell.length_a   1.000
_cell.length_b   1.000
_cell.length_c   1.000
_cell.angle_alpha   90.00
_cell.angle_beta   90.00
_cell.angle_gamma   90.00
#
_symmetry.space_group_name_H-M   'P 1'
#
loop_
_entity.id
_entity.type
_entity.pdbx_description
1 polymer ?
#
loop_
_entity_poly.entity_id
_entity_poly.type
_entity_poly.pdbx_seq_one_letter_code
_entity_poly.pdbx_strand_id
1 'polypeptide(L)'
;MDLTPEPNKDDEAVGDLSFDPKGVLDAGDGAVLTRLAHLVEAADPVPDDLVERSLFAITLAGLEAEMMEAVYLDAPLAGVRGAAAAARADDTAPAEAKTITFTHDSLTVMISLSPAAGGKVRIDGWAAPAAGLSVELHRPGVDVVTTASDEDGRFAFEAVERGRASLVVRRIDGGGGAVSTPVIEL
;
A
#
# COMPACT_ATOMS: atom_id res chain seq x y z
N MET A 1 -53.55 13.27 -10.39
CA MET A 1 -52.51 12.41 -10.98
C MET A 1 -52.09 11.47 -9.89
N ASP A 2 -52.63 10.26 -9.94
CA ASP A 2 -52.32 9.20 -8.99
C ASP A 2 -50.92 8.67 -9.32
N LEU A 3 -49.98 8.85 -8.40
CA LEU A 3 -48.56 8.52 -8.54
C LEU A 3 -48.20 7.35 -7.61
N THR A 4 -49.12 6.41 -7.41
CA THR A 4 -48.75 5.10 -6.86
C THR A 4 -47.92 4.37 -7.91
N PRO A 5 -46.62 4.12 -7.68
CA PRO A 5 -45.83 3.32 -8.60
C PRO A 5 -46.45 1.92 -8.69
N GLU A 6 -46.60 1.41 -9.91
CA GLU A 6 -47.04 0.03 -10.10
C GLU A 6 -46.05 -0.93 -9.42
N PRO A 7 -46.53 -2.01 -8.78
CA PRO A 7 -45.67 -3.01 -8.18
C PRO A 7 -44.72 -3.56 -9.23
N ASN A 8 -43.41 -3.57 -8.92
CA ASN A 8 -42.41 -4.10 -9.81
C ASN A 8 -42.72 -5.58 -10.09
N LYS A 9 -42.81 -5.99 -11.36
CA LYS A 9 -43.03 -7.40 -11.73
C LYS A 9 -41.92 -8.33 -11.23
N ASP A 10 -40.78 -7.78 -10.83
CA ASP A 10 -39.70 -8.53 -10.20
C ASP A 10 -39.98 -8.91 -8.74
N ASP A 11 -41.03 -8.35 -8.11
CA ASP A 11 -41.39 -8.64 -6.71
C ASP A 11 -42.12 -9.99 -6.57
N GLU A 12 -42.70 -10.52 -7.66
CA GLU A 12 -43.31 -11.87 -7.69
C GLU A 12 -42.29 -13.02 -7.61
N ALA A 13 -41.00 -12.73 -7.82
CA ALA A 13 -39.92 -13.73 -7.75
C ALA A 13 -39.23 -13.80 -6.38
N VAL A 14 -39.66 -12.99 -5.41
CA VAL A 14 -39.19 -13.11 -4.03
C VAL A 14 -40.04 -14.18 -3.35
N GLY A 15 -39.65 -15.45 -3.55
CA GLY A 15 -40.25 -16.57 -2.84
C GLY A 15 -40.33 -16.28 -1.34
N ASP A 16 -41.43 -16.73 -0.70
CA ASP A 16 -41.71 -16.56 0.73
C ASP A 16 -40.44 -16.79 1.57
N LEU A 17 -39.81 -15.70 2.01
CA LEU A 17 -38.56 -15.74 2.78
C LEU A 17 -38.90 -16.16 4.22
N SER A 18 -39.21 -17.44 4.39
CA SER A 18 -39.44 -18.08 5.67
C SER A 18 -38.09 -18.29 6.35
N PHE A 19 -37.81 -17.54 7.42
CA PHE A 19 -36.57 -17.70 8.20
C PHE A 19 -36.78 -18.70 9.35
N ASP A 20 -36.13 -19.87 9.25
CA ASP A 20 -35.96 -20.80 10.38
C ASP A 20 -34.48 -20.84 10.82
N PRO A 21 -34.11 -20.26 11.98
CA PRO A 21 -32.72 -20.20 12.43
C PRO A 21 -32.12 -21.56 12.80
N LYS A 22 -32.93 -22.62 12.89
CA LYS A 22 -32.48 -23.99 13.16
C LYS A 22 -32.70 -24.93 11.97
N GLY A 23 -33.26 -24.41 10.88
CA GLY A 23 -33.48 -25.13 9.64
C GLY A 23 -32.16 -25.45 8.93
N VAL A 24 -32.20 -26.42 8.02
CA VAL A 24 -31.10 -26.64 7.07
C VAL A 24 -31.16 -25.58 5.98
N LEU A 25 -30.02 -25.24 5.39
CA LEU A 25 -29.97 -24.31 4.25
C LEU A 25 -30.85 -24.84 3.12
N ASP A 26 -31.80 -24.02 2.68
CA ASP A 26 -32.70 -24.36 1.60
C ASP A 26 -32.33 -23.66 0.27
N ALA A 27 -33.19 -23.80 -0.74
CA ALA A 27 -32.97 -23.20 -2.05
C ALA A 27 -33.10 -21.66 -2.01
N GLY A 28 -33.93 -21.10 -1.13
CA GLY A 28 -34.09 -19.67 -0.92
C GLY A 28 -32.83 -19.06 -0.29
N ASP A 29 -32.29 -19.71 0.73
CA ASP A 29 -31.00 -19.32 1.34
C ASP A 29 -29.88 -19.31 0.30
N GLY A 30 -29.81 -20.35 -0.53
CA GLY A 30 -28.83 -20.44 -1.62
C GLY A 30 -28.97 -19.30 -2.63
N ALA A 31 -30.20 -18.92 -2.98
CA ALA A 31 -30.46 -17.80 -3.89
C ALA A 31 -30.01 -16.46 -3.29
N VAL A 32 -30.28 -16.24 -2.00
CA VAL A 32 -29.82 -15.04 -1.27
C VAL A 32 -28.29 -14.99 -1.21
N LEU A 33 -27.63 -16.09 -0.84
CA LEU A 33 -26.17 -16.16 -0.78
C LEU A 33 -25.52 -15.95 -2.15
N THR A 34 -26.11 -16.48 -3.21
CA THR A 34 -25.62 -16.26 -4.59
C THR A 34 -25.73 -14.79 -4.98
N ARG A 35 -26.86 -14.14 -4.65
CA ARG A 35 -27.04 -12.72 -4.94
C ARG A 35 -26.12 -11.83 -4.11
N LEU A 36 -25.86 -12.21 -2.87
CA LEU A 36 -24.87 -11.55 -2.01
C LEU A 36 -23.46 -11.71 -2.59
N ALA A 37 -23.08 -12.90 -3.05
CA ALA A 37 -21.78 -13.16 -3.67
C ALA A 37 -21.56 -12.25 -4.89
N HIS A 38 -22.53 -12.16 -5.81
CA HIS A 38 -22.43 -11.27 -6.96
C HIS A 38 -22.33 -9.79 -6.56
N LEU A 39 -23.02 -9.38 -5.50
CA LEU A 39 -22.93 -8.00 -5.00
C LEU A 39 -21.54 -7.72 -4.42
N VAL A 40 -20.98 -8.66 -3.65
CA VAL A 40 -19.62 -8.55 -3.10
C VAL A 40 -18.58 -8.52 -4.22
N GLU A 41 -18.66 -9.41 -5.21
CA GLU A 41 -17.74 -9.42 -6.35
C GLU A 41 -17.75 -8.10 -7.14
N ALA A 42 -18.91 -7.46 -7.26
CA ALA A 42 -19.02 -6.17 -7.94
C ALA A 42 -18.57 -4.99 -7.06
N ALA A 43 -18.84 -5.04 -5.75
CA ALA A 43 -18.54 -3.95 -4.83
C ALA A 43 -17.09 -3.96 -4.32
N ASP A 44 -16.50 -5.14 -4.17
CA ASP A 44 -15.14 -5.38 -3.68
C ASP A 44 -14.47 -6.47 -4.54
N PRO A 45 -14.16 -6.16 -5.81
CA PRO A 45 -13.47 -7.11 -6.68
C PRO A 45 -12.07 -7.41 -6.13
N VAL A 46 -11.61 -8.65 -6.33
CA VAL A 46 -10.24 -9.02 -5.99
C VAL A 46 -9.26 -8.13 -6.76
N PRO A 47 -8.32 -7.44 -6.09
CA PRO A 47 -7.35 -6.62 -6.79
C PRO A 47 -6.54 -7.44 -7.79
N ASP A 48 -6.40 -6.92 -9.01
CA ASP A 48 -5.66 -7.60 -10.09
C ASP A 48 -4.20 -7.92 -9.71
N ASP A 49 -3.63 -7.15 -8.78
CA ASP A 49 -2.25 -7.28 -8.30
C ASP A 49 -2.13 -8.06 -6.96
N LEU A 50 -3.18 -8.75 -6.53
CA LEU A 50 -3.18 -9.49 -5.25
C LEU A 50 -2.10 -10.58 -5.22
N VAL A 51 -1.84 -11.24 -6.36
CA VAL A 51 -0.85 -12.31 -6.46
C VAL A 51 0.55 -11.74 -6.22
N GLU A 52 0.90 -10.66 -6.91
CA GLU A 52 2.19 -9.98 -6.80
C GLU A 52 2.39 -9.44 -5.39
N ARG A 53 1.35 -8.84 -4.78
CA ARG A 53 1.37 -8.38 -3.39
C ARG A 53 1.62 -9.50 -2.40
N SER A 54 0.98 -10.66 -2.62
CA SER A 54 1.11 -11.82 -1.75
C SER A 54 2.51 -12.44 -1.85
N LEU A 55 3.02 -12.62 -3.07
CA LEU A 55 4.37 -13.11 -3.32
C LEU A 55 5.42 -12.16 -2.74
N PHE A 56 5.20 -10.85 -2.86
CA PHE A 56 6.07 -9.83 -2.29
C PHE A 56 6.12 -9.93 -0.76
N ALA A 57 4.97 -10.02 -0.09
CA ALA A 57 4.89 -10.17 1.36
C ALA A 57 5.57 -11.46 1.84
N ILE A 58 5.38 -12.58 1.13
CA ILE A 58 6.05 -13.85 1.44
C ILE A 58 7.57 -13.72 1.25
N THR A 59 8.01 -13.10 0.16
CA THR A 59 9.44 -12.89 -0.12
C THR A 59 10.09 -12.07 0.98
N LEU A 60 9.45 -10.97 1.39
CA LEU A 60 9.93 -10.11 2.47
C LEU A 60 9.98 -10.87 3.81
N ALA A 61 8.95 -11.66 4.13
CA ALA A 61 8.93 -12.50 5.33
C ALA A 61 10.03 -13.58 5.32
N GLY A 62 10.39 -14.10 4.14
CA GLY A 62 11.47 -15.07 3.96
C GLY A 62 12.89 -14.49 4.08
N LEU A 63 13.06 -13.16 4.13
CA LEU A 63 14.37 -12.54 4.30
C LEU A 63 14.90 -12.60 5.75
N GLU A 64 14.09 -13.11 6.69
CA GLU A 64 14.40 -13.20 8.13
C GLU A 64 14.93 -11.87 8.72
N ALA A 65 14.52 -10.76 8.12
CA ALA A 65 14.90 -9.42 8.54
C ALA A 65 13.99 -8.94 9.67
N GLU A 66 14.56 -8.25 10.65
CA GLU A 66 13.79 -7.65 11.74
C GLU A 66 13.05 -6.41 11.21
N MET A 67 11.76 -6.29 11.53
CA MET A 67 10.93 -5.23 10.98
C MET A 67 11.07 -3.92 11.78
N MET A 68 11.30 -2.82 11.08
CA MET A 68 11.32 -1.49 11.69
C MET A 68 9.91 -0.96 11.95
N GLU A 69 9.76 -0.13 12.98
CA GLU A 69 8.54 0.64 13.20
C GLU A 69 8.56 1.93 12.36
N ALA A 70 7.46 2.25 11.67
CA ALA A 70 7.36 3.44 10.82
C ALA A 70 6.60 4.59 11.51
N VAL A 71 7.22 5.77 11.58
CA VAL A 71 6.61 7.03 12.00
C VAL A 71 6.51 7.95 10.78
N TYR A 72 5.29 8.21 10.35
CA TYR A 72 5.00 9.12 9.24
C TYR A 72 4.94 10.56 9.75
N LEU A 73 5.81 11.43 9.23
CA LEU A 73 5.70 12.86 9.46
C LEU A 73 5.12 13.50 8.20
N ASP A 74 3.78 13.65 8.18
CA ASP A 74 3.14 14.49 7.18
C ASP A 74 3.41 15.96 7.54
N ALA A 75 3.93 16.73 6.58
CA ALA A 75 3.88 18.19 6.67
C ALA A 75 2.40 18.60 6.80
N PRO A 76 2.04 19.56 7.65
CA PRO A 76 0.65 19.82 8.01
C PRO A 76 -0.18 20.13 6.76
N LEU A 77 -1.20 19.29 6.52
CA LEU A 77 -2.25 19.49 5.53
C LEU A 77 -3.00 20.80 5.82
N ALA A 78 -2.45 21.92 5.35
CA ALA A 78 -3.11 23.20 5.37
C ALA A 78 -4.21 23.21 4.30
N GLY A 79 -5.41 22.73 4.66
CA GLY A 79 -6.65 23.10 3.99
C GLY A 79 -7.33 22.03 3.14
N VAL A 80 -8.06 21.10 3.79
CA VAL A 80 -9.11 20.31 3.13
C VAL A 80 -10.32 21.23 2.82
N ARG A 81 -10.25 21.94 1.68
CA ARG A 81 -11.40 22.43 0.88
C ARG A 81 -11.05 22.60 -0.62
N GLY A 82 -10.14 21.79 -1.15
CA GLY A 82 -9.71 21.87 -2.57
C GLY A 82 -9.81 20.58 -3.38
N ALA A 83 -10.18 19.43 -2.78
CA ALA A 83 -10.12 18.13 -3.45
C ALA A 83 -11.13 17.95 -4.61
N ALA A 84 -12.10 18.84 -4.77
CA ALA A 84 -13.02 18.83 -5.92
C ALA A 84 -12.59 19.77 -7.08
N ALA A 85 -11.48 20.50 -6.95
CA ALA A 85 -10.98 21.42 -7.99
C ALA A 85 -9.69 20.96 -8.69
N ALA A 86 -9.03 19.90 -8.21
CA ALA A 86 -7.78 19.39 -8.80
C ALA A 86 -7.97 18.61 -10.12
N ALA A 87 -9.20 18.49 -10.65
CA ALA A 87 -9.45 17.84 -11.93
C ALA A 87 -9.19 18.75 -13.15
N ARG A 88 -8.81 20.01 -12.97
CA ARG A 88 -8.39 20.90 -14.07
C ARG A 88 -7.39 21.96 -13.58
N ALA A 89 -6.09 21.68 -13.72
CA ALA A 89 -5.08 22.71 -13.95
C ALA A 89 -3.76 22.06 -14.38
N ASP A 90 -3.32 22.44 -15.57
CA ASP A 90 -1.93 22.36 -16.01
C ASP A 90 -0.98 22.94 -14.95
N ASP A 91 0.20 22.31 -14.88
CA ASP A 91 1.50 22.83 -14.46
C ASP A 91 1.69 23.42 -13.04
N THR A 92 2.67 22.83 -12.34
CA THR A 92 3.47 23.44 -11.25
C THR A 92 2.77 23.70 -9.91
N ALA A 93 2.37 22.62 -9.21
CA ALA A 93 2.41 22.61 -7.75
C ALA A 93 3.61 21.74 -7.32
N PRO A 94 4.53 22.21 -6.46
CA PRO A 94 5.57 21.35 -5.92
C PRO A 94 4.89 20.26 -5.08
N ALA A 95 4.90 19.02 -5.59
CA ALA A 95 4.47 17.89 -4.81
C ALA A 95 5.41 17.77 -3.60
N GLU A 96 4.84 18.02 -2.42
CA GLU A 96 5.56 18.14 -1.15
C GLU A 96 6.33 16.85 -0.85
N ALA A 97 7.57 17.00 -0.39
CA ALA A 97 8.40 15.85 -0.04
C ALA A 97 7.85 15.15 1.21
N LYS A 98 7.56 13.86 1.11
CA LYS A 98 7.05 13.05 2.23
C LYS A 98 8.21 12.42 2.98
N THR A 99 8.33 12.71 4.29
CA THR A 99 9.39 12.16 5.13
C THR A 99 8.84 11.05 6.03
N ILE A 100 9.53 9.91 6.06
CA ILE A 100 9.16 8.74 6.87
C ILE A 100 10.37 8.34 7.70
N THR A 101 10.18 8.19 9.01
CA THR A 101 11.24 7.71 9.91
C THR A 101 10.93 6.27 10.29
N PHE A 102 11.89 5.38 10.08
CA PHE A 102 11.85 4.00 10.51
C PHE A 102 12.81 3.79 11.67
N THR A 103 12.36 3.17 12.74
CA THR A 103 13.16 2.92 13.94
C THR A 103 13.23 1.44 14.25
N HIS A 104 14.44 0.98 14.57
CA HIS A 104 14.74 -0.35 15.09
C HIS A 104 15.80 -0.23 16.20
N ASP A 105 15.89 -1.21 17.09
CA ASP A 105 16.79 -1.21 18.26
C ASP A 105 18.26 -0.91 17.88
N SER A 106 18.68 -1.34 16.69
CA SER A 106 20.05 -1.23 16.18
C SER A 106 20.26 -0.11 15.16
N LEU A 107 19.20 0.43 14.55
CA LEU A 107 19.28 1.33 13.41
C LEU A 107 18.01 2.16 13.24
N THR A 108 18.17 3.47 13.03
CA THR A 108 17.11 4.37 12.59
C THR A 108 17.38 4.78 11.15
N VAL A 109 16.39 4.64 10.27
CA VAL A 109 16.47 5.03 8.87
C VAL A 109 15.38 6.06 8.57
N MET A 110 15.77 7.24 8.15
CA MET A 110 14.84 8.27 7.68
C MET A 110 14.91 8.35 6.16
N ILE A 111 13.77 8.37 5.49
CA ILE A 111 13.69 8.59 4.05
C ILE A 111 12.84 9.82 3.72
N SER A 112 13.21 10.50 2.65
CA SER A 112 12.45 11.57 2.01
C SER A 112 12.11 11.14 0.58
N LEU A 113 10.83 11.20 0.25
CA LEU A 113 10.30 10.90 -1.07
C LEU A 113 10.07 12.22 -1.80
N SER A 114 10.64 12.37 -2.99
CA SER A 114 10.46 13.55 -3.83
C SER A 114 10.13 13.17 -5.28
N PRO A 115 9.37 14.01 -6.02
CA PRO A 115 9.13 13.75 -7.43
C PRO A 115 10.41 13.75 -8.26
N ALA A 116 10.53 12.80 -9.18
CA ALA A 116 11.59 12.73 -10.19
C ALA A 116 10.99 12.84 -11.61
N ALA A 117 11.86 13.04 -12.61
CA ALA A 117 11.44 13.17 -14.00
C ALA A 117 10.70 11.91 -14.50
N GLY A 118 9.72 12.10 -15.38
CA GLY A 118 8.97 10.99 -15.99
C GLY A 118 7.96 10.33 -15.05
N GLY A 119 7.49 11.03 -14.01
CA GLY A 119 6.48 10.49 -13.08
C GLY A 119 7.04 9.51 -12.04
N LYS A 120 8.37 9.43 -11.93
CA LYS A 120 9.10 8.60 -10.98
C LYS A 120 9.28 9.32 -9.64
N VAL A 121 9.82 8.61 -8.67
CA VAL A 121 10.10 9.10 -7.31
C VAL A 121 11.58 8.92 -7.00
N ARG A 122 12.20 9.97 -6.48
CA ARG A 122 13.54 9.93 -5.88
C ARG A 122 13.39 9.66 -4.40
N ILE A 123 14.16 8.69 -3.91
CA ILE A 123 14.21 8.31 -2.50
C ILE A 123 15.57 8.74 -1.97
N ASP A 124 15.60 9.71 -1.07
CA ASP A 124 16.80 10.10 -0.33
C ASP A 124 16.71 9.54 1.08
N GLY A 125 17.72 8.80 1.52
CA GLY A 125 17.74 8.13 2.81
C GLY A 125 18.93 8.51 3.66
N TRP A 126 18.73 8.50 4.98
CA TRP A 126 19.78 8.71 5.97
C TRP A 126 19.62 7.75 7.13
N ALA A 127 20.71 7.12 7.55
CA ALA A 127 20.72 6.16 8.64
C ALA A 127 21.56 6.64 9.83
N ALA A 128 21.07 6.38 11.03
CA ALA A 128 21.73 6.66 12.29
C ALA A 128 21.74 5.39 13.17
N PRO A 129 22.90 4.98 13.73
CA PRO A 129 24.22 5.59 13.57
C PRO A 129 24.79 5.46 12.14
N ALA A 130 25.65 6.39 11.75
CA ALA A 130 26.32 6.34 10.45
C ALA A 130 27.21 5.08 10.36
N ALA A 131 26.99 4.30 9.31
CA ALA A 131 27.71 3.07 9.03
C ALA A 131 27.68 2.80 7.52
N GLY A 132 28.59 1.93 7.05
CA GLY A 132 28.50 1.39 5.69
C GLY A 132 27.33 0.41 5.60
N LEU A 133 26.28 0.78 4.87
CA LEU A 133 25.05 0.01 4.69
C LEU A 133 24.89 -0.39 3.23
N SER A 134 24.44 -1.63 3.00
CA SER A 134 23.84 -2.06 1.75
C SER A 134 22.33 -1.94 1.88
N VAL A 135 21.72 -1.19 0.97
CA VAL A 135 20.29 -0.90 0.97
C VAL A 135 19.68 -1.47 -0.29
N GLU A 136 18.76 -2.41 -0.11
CA GLU A 136 18.00 -3.05 -1.18
C GLU A 136 16.59 -2.52 -1.22
N LEU A 137 16.12 -2.13 -2.41
CA LEU A 137 14.76 -1.73 -2.67
C LEU A 137 14.00 -2.89 -3.30
N HIS A 138 13.09 -3.48 -2.53
CA HIS A 138 12.23 -4.58 -2.93
C HIS A 138 10.89 -4.01 -3.40
N ARG A 139 10.41 -4.44 -4.57
CA ARG A 139 9.12 -4.04 -5.15
C ARG A 139 8.41 -5.24 -5.80
N PRO A 140 7.07 -5.29 -5.84
CA PRO A 140 6.35 -6.39 -6.48
C PRO A 140 6.64 -6.51 -7.98
N GLY A 141 6.89 -7.73 -8.46
CA GLY A 141 6.98 -8.04 -9.89
C GLY A 141 8.18 -7.47 -10.65
N VAL A 142 9.17 -6.91 -9.95
CA VAL A 142 10.37 -6.31 -10.56
C VAL A 142 11.64 -6.68 -9.78
N ASP A 143 12.78 -6.57 -10.45
CA ASP A 143 14.08 -6.87 -9.85
C ASP A 143 14.44 -5.90 -8.71
N VAL A 144 15.14 -6.45 -7.71
CA VAL A 144 15.67 -5.71 -6.57
C VAL A 144 16.73 -4.72 -7.04
N VAL A 145 16.63 -3.48 -6.58
CA VAL A 145 17.64 -2.45 -6.85
C VAL A 145 18.47 -2.23 -5.59
N THR A 146 19.79 -2.28 -5.71
CA THR A 146 20.70 -2.12 -4.57
C THR A 146 21.49 -0.83 -4.68
N THR A 147 21.65 -0.15 -3.56
CA THR A 147 22.57 0.99 -3.38
C THR A 147 23.37 0.81 -2.09
N ALA A 148 24.40 1.63 -1.88
CA ALA A 148 25.18 1.64 -0.66
C ALA A 148 25.13 3.02 -0.02
N SER A 149 25.22 3.09 1.30
CA SER A 149 25.37 4.36 2.00
C SER A 149 26.81 4.87 1.93
N ASP A 150 26.96 6.19 1.99
CA ASP A 150 28.24 6.86 2.17
C ASP A 150 28.74 6.80 3.63
N GLU A 151 29.86 7.47 3.91
CA GLU A 151 30.48 7.54 5.24
C GLU A 151 29.57 8.20 6.28
N ASP A 152 28.65 9.06 5.85
CA ASP A 152 27.67 9.72 6.72
C ASP A 152 26.39 8.88 6.89
N GLY A 153 26.29 7.71 6.27
CA GLY A 153 25.09 6.86 6.30
C GLY A 153 23.98 7.32 5.36
N ARG A 154 24.27 8.17 4.37
CA ARG A 154 23.31 8.64 3.36
C ARG A 154 23.29 7.73 2.14
N PHE A 155 22.12 7.51 1.58
CA PHE A 155 21.93 6.75 0.35
C PHE A 155 20.83 7.37 -0.50
N ALA A 156 20.81 7.08 -1.81
CA ALA A 156 19.76 7.57 -2.69
C ALA A 156 19.39 6.57 -3.78
N PHE A 157 18.11 6.58 -4.16
CA PHE A 157 17.59 6.00 -5.39
C PHE A 157 17.06 7.14 -6.27
N GLU A 158 17.74 7.42 -7.38
CA GLU A 158 17.49 8.61 -8.19
C GLU A 158 16.13 8.61 -8.92
N ALA A 159 15.67 7.44 -9.37
CA ALA A 159 14.48 7.34 -10.20
C ALA A 159 13.81 5.96 -10.07
N VAL A 160 12.81 5.88 -9.21
CA VAL A 160 12.03 4.67 -8.94
C VAL A 160 10.61 4.81 -9.47
N GLU A 161 10.08 3.77 -10.09
CA GLU A 161 8.65 3.73 -10.45
C GLU A 161 7.78 3.78 -9.20
N ARG A 162 6.64 4.47 -9.30
CA ARG A 162 5.63 4.51 -8.24
C ARG A 162 5.08 3.13 -7.92
N GLY A 163 4.55 2.99 -6.71
CA GLY A 163 3.96 1.76 -6.22
C GLY A 163 4.52 1.34 -4.88
N ARG A 164 4.18 0.11 -4.49
CA ARG A 164 4.59 -0.49 -3.21
C ARG A 164 6.07 -0.82 -3.19
N ALA A 165 6.74 -0.45 -2.11
CA ALA A 165 8.14 -0.77 -1.90
C ALA A 165 8.45 -1.06 -0.43
N SER A 166 9.51 -1.83 -0.18
CA SER A 166 10.13 -2.01 1.13
C SER A 166 11.64 -1.92 0.97
N LEU A 167 12.30 -1.30 1.96
CA LEU A 167 13.75 -1.23 2.01
C LEU A 167 14.26 -2.32 2.96
N VAL A 168 15.25 -3.07 2.51
CA VAL A 168 15.99 -4.02 3.35
C VAL A 168 17.41 -3.51 3.50
N VAL A 169 17.81 -3.26 4.73
CA VAL A 169 19.08 -2.63 5.07
C VAL A 169 19.95 -3.64 5.80
N ARG A 170 21.19 -3.79 5.32
CA ARG A 170 22.21 -4.67 5.89
C ARG A 170 23.47 -3.87 6.14
N ARG A 171 24.12 -4.08 7.29
CA ARG A 171 25.45 -3.51 7.51
C ARG A 171 26.49 -4.27 6.70
N ILE A 172 27.37 -3.54 6.01
CA ILE A 172 28.41 -4.11 5.14
C ILE A 172 29.48 -4.84 5.96
N ASP A 173 29.72 -4.40 7.20
CA ASP A 173 30.64 -5.06 8.13
C ASP A 173 30.09 -6.38 8.71
N GLY A 174 28.87 -6.78 8.33
CA GLY A 174 28.20 -7.98 8.83
C GLY A 174 27.77 -7.88 10.29
N GLY A 175 27.86 -6.70 10.90
CA GLY A 175 27.41 -6.46 12.27
C GLY A 175 25.89 -6.31 12.33
N GLY A 176 25.22 -7.10 13.17
CA GLY A 176 23.75 -7.06 13.32
C GLY A 176 22.99 -7.76 12.18
N GLY A 177 21.74 -8.12 12.44
CA GLY A 177 20.85 -8.73 11.46
C GLY A 177 20.41 -7.76 10.35
N ALA A 178 19.83 -8.30 9.28
CA ALA A 178 19.15 -7.48 8.29
C ALA A 178 17.89 -6.87 8.93
N VAL A 179 17.56 -5.63 8.56
CA VAL A 179 16.36 -4.94 9.03
C VAL A 179 15.55 -4.48 7.83
N SER A 180 14.22 -4.65 7.88
CA SER A 180 13.32 -4.29 6.79
C SER A 180 12.33 -3.22 7.21
N THR A 181 12.05 -2.26 6.33
CA THR A 181 10.96 -1.32 6.54
C THR A 181 9.61 -1.98 6.24
N PRO A 182 8.52 -1.54 6.87
CA PRO A 182 7.17 -1.85 6.41
C PRO A 182 6.98 -1.44 4.94
N VAL A 183 5.99 -2.05 4.29
CA VAL A 183 5.65 -1.70 2.91
C VAL A 183 5.07 -0.29 2.87
N ILE A 184 5.65 0.56 2.04
CA ILE A 184 5.23 1.94 1.81
C ILE A 184 4.81 2.15 0.36
N GLU A 185 4.01 3.18 0.13
CA GLU A 185 3.66 3.65 -1.21
C GLU A 185 4.61 4.80 -1.61
N LEU A 186 5.22 4.69 -2.80
CA LEU A 186 6.13 5.70 -3.38
C LEU A 186 5.38 6.76 -4.20
#